data_AF-A0A174ZG30-F1
#
_entry.id   AF-A0A174ZG30-F1
#
_cell.length_a   1.000
_cell.length_b   1.000
_cell.length_c   1.000
_cell.angle_alpha   90.00
_cell.angle_beta   90.00
_cell.angle_gamma   90.00
#
_symmetry.space_group_name_H-M   'P 1'
#
loop_
_entity.id
_entity.type
_entity.pdbx_description
1 polymer ?
#
loop_
_entity_poly.entity_id
_entity_poly.type
_entity_poly.pdbx_seq_one_letter_code
_entity_poly.pdbx_strand_id
1 'polypeptide(L)'
;MKVMIKTELERAFKSWSLWLALIIGMGLSIAQIITRIIPAAMNPLMGYMPDNATLMPISAFQVWIGNGVSFEYSLFIRLIPILAAMPYAVTYLSDIKSGIIKNYVTRTAKFNYLAAKYIAVFVTGGVVVVMPLLINYLTAITILPSLVWPVGVFASSPKSIWSAIFYTHPHIYMIMYMILLFVCGGLMATIALIVSNIVNNRFVAILAPYIITEFANAILRMSDKKWLRGIAPTKLFNMAQTNTGASFIVYIAVLLILGVVVYFIGGLKHETY
;
A
#
# COMPACT_ATOMS: atom_id res chain seq x y z
N MET A 1 17.64 -20.96 7.62
CA MET A 1 16.49 -20.08 7.27
C MET A 1 16.49 -18.77 8.06
N LYS A 2 16.42 -18.79 9.41
CA LYS A 2 16.38 -17.56 10.25
C LYS A 2 17.52 -16.56 9.95
N VAL A 3 18.76 -17.05 9.82
CA VAL A 3 19.93 -16.22 9.51
C VAL A 3 19.80 -15.54 8.14
N MET A 4 19.30 -16.25 7.12
CA MET A 4 19.09 -15.68 5.78
C MET A 4 17.99 -14.61 5.75
N ILE A 5 16.90 -14.83 6.48
CA ILE A 5 15.81 -13.84 6.59
C ILE A 5 16.37 -12.56 7.22
N LYS A 6 17.16 -12.68 8.29
CA LYS A 6 17.79 -11.54 8.94
C LYS A 6 18.72 -10.78 7.99
N THR A 7 19.59 -11.47 7.27
CA THR A 7 20.53 -10.82 6.32
C THR A 7 19.81 -10.14 5.16
N GLU A 8 18.77 -10.77 4.60
CA GLU A 8 18.01 -10.17 3.49
C GLU A 8 17.18 -8.98 3.95
N LEU A 9 16.59 -9.03 5.15
CA LEU A 9 15.90 -7.88 5.74
C LEU A 9 16.88 -6.73 5.99
N GLU A 10 18.03 -6.97 6.62
CA GLU A 10 19.03 -5.92 6.86
C GLU A 10 19.51 -5.27 5.56
N ARG A 11 19.73 -6.06 4.50
CA ARG A 11 20.08 -5.55 3.17
C ARG A 11 18.95 -4.73 2.56
N ALA A 12 17.70 -5.18 2.68
CA ALA A 12 16.55 -4.50 2.11
C ALA A 12 16.29 -3.14 2.81
N PHE A 13 16.38 -3.09 4.14
CA PHE A 13 16.23 -1.85 4.93
C PHE A 13 17.39 -0.85 4.73
N LYS A 14 18.61 -1.34 4.46
CA LYS A 14 19.76 -0.47 4.14
C LYS A 14 19.83 -0.08 2.66
N SER A 15 18.92 -0.56 1.81
CA SER A 15 18.95 -0.27 0.39
C SER A 15 18.63 1.20 0.12
N TRP A 16 19.41 1.85 -0.75
CA TRP A 16 19.18 3.25 -1.14
C TRP A 16 17.79 3.45 -1.78
N SER A 17 17.28 2.43 -2.47
CA SER A 17 15.96 2.41 -3.09
C SER A 17 14.82 2.48 -2.09
N LEU A 18 14.98 1.86 -0.91
CA LEU A 18 13.97 1.96 0.15
C LEU A 18 13.90 3.39 0.68
N TRP A 19 15.06 4.02 0.90
CA TRP A 19 15.12 5.43 1.31
C TRP A 19 14.52 6.36 0.26
N LEU A 20 14.79 6.14 -1.03
CA LEU A 20 14.19 6.93 -2.10
C LEU A 20 12.66 6.78 -2.14
N ALA A 21 12.15 5.55 -2.01
CA ALA A 21 10.71 5.30 -1.98
C ALA A 21 10.04 5.96 -0.76
N LEU A 22 10.69 5.91 0.41
CA LEU A 22 10.23 6.60 1.61
C LEU A 22 10.23 8.11 1.43
N ILE A 23 11.28 8.70 0.84
CA ILE A 23 11.35 10.15 0.59
C ILE A 23 10.21 10.60 -0.32
N ILE A 24 9.91 9.85 -1.39
CA ILE A 24 8.79 10.17 -2.28
C ILE A 24 7.46 10.08 -1.53
N GLY A 25 7.24 8.99 -0.78
CA GLY A 25 6.02 8.82 0.02
C GLY A 25 5.85 9.92 1.08
N MET A 26 6.93 10.28 1.76
CA MET A 26 6.98 11.35 2.75
C MET A 26 6.75 12.72 2.12
N GLY A 27 7.30 12.98 0.93
CA GLY A 27 7.08 14.21 0.18
C GLY A 27 5.60 14.41 -0.15
N LEU A 28 4.90 13.35 -0.55
CA LEU A 28 3.45 13.38 -0.79
C LEU A 28 2.66 13.63 0.50
N SER A 29 3.07 13.01 1.61
CA SER A 29 2.46 13.26 2.92
C SER A 29 2.63 14.73 3.33
N ILE A 30 3.84 15.28 3.22
CA ILE A 30 4.14 16.67 3.61
C ILE A 30 3.40 17.66 2.71
N ALA A 31 3.37 17.41 1.39
CA ALA A 31 2.61 18.23 0.46
C ALA A 31 1.15 18.32 0.88
N GLN A 32 0.54 17.20 1.26
CA GLN A 32 -0.85 17.19 1.72
C GLN A 32 -1.05 17.90 3.07
N ILE A 33 -0.07 17.82 3.99
CA ILE A 33 -0.10 18.57 5.24
C ILE A 33 -0.15 20.08 4.94
N ILE A 34 0.69 20.55 4.03
CA ILE A 34 0.78 21.97 3.67
C ILE A 34 -0.48 22.44 2.93
N THR A 35 -0.98 21.67 1.97
CA THR A 35 -2.13 22.10 1.14
C THR A 35 -3.46 22.00 1.86
N ARG A 36 -3.60 21.09 2.84
CA ARG A 36 -4.91 20.73 3.38
C ARG A 36 -4.99 20.76 4.90
N ILE A 37 -3.99 20.24 5.61
CA ILE A 37 -4.03 20.17 7.08
C ILE A 37 -3.80 21.56 7.69
N ILE A 38 -2.83 22.32 7.20
CA ILE A 38 -2.54 23.68 7.72
C ILE A 38 -3.71 24.65 7.45
N PRO A 39 -4.27 24.77 6.23
CA PRO A 39 -5.40 25.67 6.00
C PRO A 39 -6.67 25.25 6.77
N ALA A 40 -6.89 23.94 6.96
CA ALA A 40 -7.98 23.43 7.78
C ALA A 40 -7.81 23.79 9.27
N ALA A 41 -6.57 23.85 9.77
CA ALA A 41 -6.27 24.23 11.14
C ALA A 41 -6.41 25.75 11.37
N MET A 42 -6.13 26.55 10.35
CA MET A 42 -6.25 28.01 10.42
C MET A 42 -7.71 28.47 10.43
N ASN A 43 -8.61 27.76 9.73
CA ASN A 43 -10.05 28.07 9.70
C ASN A 43 -10.89 26.80 9.97
N PRO A 44 -10.91 26.27 11.20
CA PRO A 44 -11.62 25.03 11.52
C PRO A 44 -13.14 25.14 11.39
N LEU A 45 -13.66 26.38 11.32
CA LEU A 45 -15.09 26.71 11.22
C LEU A 45 -15.52 27.17 9.82
N MET A 46 -14.65 27.15 8.80
CA MET A 46 -14.92 27.74 7.48
C MET A 46 -16.13 27.15 6.71
N GLY A 47 -16.74 26.07 7.23
CA GLY A 47 -17.98 25.49 6.72
C GLY A 47 -18.97 25.06 7.80
N TYR A 48 -18.81 25.50 9.05
CA TYR A 48 -19.71 25.16 10.14
C TYR A 48 -20.91 26.11 10.14
N MET A 49 -22.11 25.58 9.86
CA MET A 49 -23.37 26.27 10.08
C MET A 49 -24.16 25.50 11.15
N PRO A 50 -24.52 26.14 12.28
CA PRO A 50 -25.15 25.45 13.42
C PRO A 50 -26.52 24.83 13.10
N ASP A 51 -27.21 25.29 12.04
CA ASP A 51 -28.54 24.79 11.66
C ASP A 51 -28.52 23.60 10.67
N ASN A 52 -27.34 23.12 10.26
CA ASN A 52 -27.24 22.04 9.27
C ASN A 52 -26.56 20.80 9.85
N ALA A 53 -27.30 19.70 9.99
CA ALA A 53 -26.83 18.43 10.58
C ALA A 53 -25.73 17.70 9.78
N THR A 54 -25.31 18.25 8.63
CA THR A 54 -24.26 17.70 7.77
C THR A 54 -22.99 18.56 7.71
N LEU A 55 -22.95 19.68 8.45
CA LEU A 55 -21.85 20.65 8.41
C LEU A 55 -21.17 20.71 9.77
N MET A 56 -20.00 20.08 9.83
CA MET A 56 -19.20 19.89 11.04
C MET A 56 -17.91 20.72 10.98
N PRO A 57 -17.34 21.14 12.13
CA PRO A 57 -15.97 21.67 12.16
C PRO A 57 -14.97 20.64 11.61
N ILE A 58 -13.98 21.11 10.86
CA ILE A 58 -13.07 20.21 10.15
C ILE A 58 -12.32 19.29 11.13
N SER A 59 -12.44 17.98 10.96
CA SER A 59 -11.81 16.99 11.84
C SER A 59 -10.57 16.34 11.23
N ALA A 60 -9.66 15.86 12.10
CA ALA A 60 -8.47 15.13 11.69
C ALA A 60 -8.81 13.91 10.81
N PHE A 61 -9.92 13.23 11.10
CA PHE A 61 -10.40 12.06 10.36
C PHE A 61 -10.91 12.40 8.95
N GLN A 62 -11.34 13.64 8.73
CA GLN A 62 -11.81 14.11 7.42
C GLN A 62 -10.66 14.56 6.51
N VAL A 63 -9.61 15.15 7.08
CA VAL A 63 -8.52 15.76 6.31
C VAL A 63 -7.38 14.78 6.05
N TRP A 64 -7.19 13.77 6.89
CA TRP A 64 -6.18 12.73 6.70
C TRP A 64 -6.25 12.11 5.30
N ILE A 65 -5.09 11.85 4.70
CA ILE A 65 -4.93 11.28 3.34
C ILE A 65 -5.83 10.08 3.10
N GLY A 66 -6.00 9.21 4.11
CA GLY A 66 -6.85 8.03 4.02
C GLY A 66 -8.28 8.31 3.56
N ASN A 67 -8.84 9.50 3.82
CA ASN A 67 -10.26 9.79 3.57
C ASN A 67 -10.64 10.05 2.10
N GLY A 68 -9.72 9.97 1.11
CA GLY A 68 -10.17 9.84 -0.28
C GLY A 68 -10.37 11.11 -1.09
N VAL A 69 -10.42 12.28 -0.46
CA VAL A 69 -10.98 13.49 -1.10
C VAL A 69 -9.92 14.38 -1.75
N SER A 70 -8.62 14.11 -1.55
CA SER A 70 -7.54 14.99 -2.02
C SER A 70 -6.79 14.43 -3.23
N PHE A 71 -6.26 15.33 -4.07
CA PHE A 71 -5.48 14.98 -5.25
C PHE A 71 -4.21 14.22 -4.87
N GLU A 72 -3.56 14.64 -3.78
CA GLU A 72 -2.35 14.02 -3.24
C GLU A 72 -2.60 12.57 -2.82
N TYR A 73 -3.79 12.27 -2.28
CA TYR A 73 -4.17 10.89 -1.96
C TYR A 73 -4.41 10.03 -3.20
N SER A 74 -5.07 10.58 -4.21
CA SER A 74 -5.30 9.87 -5.46
C SER A 74 -3.97 9.54 -6.16
N LEU A 75 -3.01 10.46 -6.12
CA LEU A 75 -1.63 10.21 -6.55
C LEU A 75 -0.93 9.18 -5.68
N PHE A 76 -1.04 9.29 -4.35
CA PHE A 76 -0.40 8.36 -3.42
C PHE A 76 -0.87 6.92 -3.66
N ILE A 77 -2.18 6.67 -3.71
CA ILE A 77 -2.75 5.34 -4.00
C ILE A 77 -2.21 4.79 -5.32
N ARG A 78 -2.18 5.63 -6.36
CA ARG A 78 -1.73 5.21 -7.69
C ARG A 78 -0.22 4.89 -7.70
N LEU A 79 0.57 5.54 -6.86
CA LEU A 79 2.01 5.32 -6.74
C LEU A 79 2.40 4.17 -5.79
N ILE A 80 1.50 3.70 -4.91
CA ILE A 80 1.72 2.55 -4.01
C ILE A 80 2.42 1.35 -4.70
N PRO A 81 1.98 0.88 -5.89
CA PRO A 81 2.58 -0.29 -6.53
C PRO A 81 4.05 -0.06 -6.93
N ILE A 82 4.41 1.16 -7.34
CA ILE A 82 5.79 1.53 -7.71
C ILE A 82 6.63 1.64 -6.45
N LEU A 83 6.14 2.37 -5.45
CA LEU A 83 6.86 2.61 -4.20
C LEU A 83 7.14 1.29 -3.47
N ALA A 84 6.18 0.38 -3.43
CA ALA A 84 6.34 -0.94 -2.83
C ALA A 84 7.36 -1.83 -3.59
N ALA A 85 7.50 -1.66 -4.91
CA ALA A 85 8.41 -2.44 -5.75
C ALA A 85 9.85 -1.89 -5.81
N MET A 86 10.08 -0.63 -5.44
CA MET A 86 11.40 0.01 -5.49
C MET A 86 12.47 -0.68 -4.62
N PRO A 87 12.23 -1.01 -3.32
CA PRO A 87 13.22 -1.69 -2.47
C PRO A 87 13.71 -3.01 -3.06
N TYR A 88 12.84 -3.68 -3.81
CA TYR A 88 13.10 -4.96 -4.41
C TYR A 88 14.06 -4.87 -5.61
N ALA A 89 13.84 -3.90 -6.49
CA ALA A 89 14.56 -3.82 -7.76
C ALA A 89 16.07 -3.66 -7.62
N VAL A 90 16.54 -3.13 -6.49
CA VAL A 90 17.97 -3.01 -6.21
C VAL A 90 18.53 -4.30 -5.64
N THR A 91 17.83 -5.00 -4.74
CA THR A 91 18.37 -6.17 -4.03
C THR A 91 18.39 -7.43 -4.88
N TYR A 92 17.34 -7.73 -5.64
CA TYR A 92 17.31 -8.96 -6.44
C TYR A 92 18.09 -8.88 -7.75
N LEU A 93 17.97 -7.75 -8.45
CA LEU A 93 18.66 -7.58 -9.73
C LEU A 93 20.13 -7.18 -9.55
N SER A 94 20.57 -6.83 -8.34
CA SER A 94 21.99 -6.84 -8.00
C SER A 94 22.45 -8.27 -7.72
N ASP A 95 21.68 -9.07 -6.99
CA ASP A 95 22.02 -10.48 -6.71
C ASP A 95 22.15 -11.34 -7.98
N ILE A 96 21.26 -11.16 -8.97
CA ILE A 96 21.37 -11.84 -10.28
C ILE A 96 22.65 -11.41 -11.00
N LYS A 97 22.89 -10.11 -11.14
CA LYS A 97 24.03 -9.59 -11.91
C LYS A 97 25.38 -9.86 -11.26
N SER A 98 25.42 -9.92 -9.93
CA SER A 98 26.64 -10.21 -9.17
C SER A 98 26.91 -11.70 -9.01
N GLY A 99 25.99 -12.57 -9.43
CA GLY A 99 26.12 -14.02 -9.27
C GLY A 99 26.08 -14.50 -7.82
N ILE A 100 25.78 -13.63 -6.84
CA ILE A 100 25.74 -13.98 -5.41
C ILE A 100 24.71 -15.09 -5.16
N ILE A 101 23.66 -15.18 -5.98
CA ILE A 101 22.66 -16.26 -5.93
C ILE A 101 23.32 -17.64 -6.02
N LYS A 102 24.38 -17.81 -6.85
CA LYS A 102 25.10 -19.09 -6.99
C LYS A 102 25.78 -19.51 -5.68
N ASN A 103 26.33 -18.56 -4.93
CA ASN A 103 26.93 -18.81 -3.61
C ASN A 103 25.91 -19.16 -2.52
N TYR A 104 24.66 -18.68 -2.65
CA TYR A 104 23.59 -19.03 -1.72
C TYR A 104 23.01 -20.43 -1.99
N VAL A 105 22.84 -20.78 -3.26
CA VAL A 105 22.26 -22.08 -3.67
C VAL A 105 23.22 -23.24 -3.39
N THR A 106 24.55 -23.02 -3.41
CA THR A 106 25.53 -24.06 -3.03
C THR A 106 25.58 -24.33 -1.53
N ARG A 107 25.24 -23.35 -0.70
CA ARG A 107 25.31 -23.46 0.78
C ARG A 107 23.99 -23.80 1.44
N THR A 108 22.85 -23.59 0.75
CA THR A 108 21.51 -23.80 1.31
C THR A 108 20.51 -24.22 0.24
N ALA A 109 19.44 -24.92 0.64
CA ALA A 109 18.34 -25.26 -0.25
C ALA A 109 17.73 -24.00 -0.91
N LYS A 110 17.56 -24.03 -2.23
CA LYS A 110 16.99 -22.95 -3.06
C LYS A 110 15.66 -22.40 -2.51
N PHE A 111 14.83 -23.28 -1.97
CA PHE A 111 13.55 -22.91 -1.33
C PHE A 111 13.74 -21.93 -0.15
N ASN A 112 14.76 -22.13 0.67
CA ASN A 112 15.03 -21.27 1.83
C ASN A 112 15.47 -19.86 1.40
N TYR A 113 16.19 -19.73 0.29
CA TYR A 113 16.55 -18.44 -0.30
C TYR A 113 15.32 -17.70 -0.84
N LEU A 114 14.51 -18.38 -1.65
CA LEU A 114 13.29 -17.81 -2.23
C LEU A 114 12.30 -17.37 -1.15
N ALA A 115 12.10 -18.20 -0.11
CA ALA A 115 11.22 -17.85 1.01
C ALA A 115 11.76 -16.66 1.82
N ALA A 116 13.07 -16.61 2.11
CA ALA A 116 13.65 -15.47 2.83
C ALA A 116 13.51 -14.17 2.04
N LYS A 117 13.71 -14.22 0.72
CA LYS A 117 13.55 -13.09 -0.17
C LYS A 117 12.10 -12.61 -0.27
N TYR A 118 11.16 -13.54 -0.42
CA TYR A 118 9.73 -13.23 -0.42
C TYR A 118 9.31 -12.45 0.84
N ILE A 119 9.74 -12.92 2.02
CA ILE A 119 9.45 -12.25 3.29
C ILE A 119 10.07 -10.86 3.34
N ALA A 120 11.33 -10.72 2.92
CA ALA A 120 12.01 -9.42 2.93
C ALA A 120 11.30 -8.39 2.03
N VAL A 121 10.86 -8.81 0.83
CA VAL A 121 10.15 -7.94 -0.12
C VAL A 121 8.75 -7.58 0.39
N PHE A 122 8.02 -8.56 0.94
CA PHE A 122 6.70 -8.32 1.52
C PHE A 122 6.76 -7.30 2.66
N VAL A 123 7.71 -7.47 3.59
CA VAL A 123 7.87 -6.57 4.74
C VAL A 123 8.29 -5.18 4.29
N THR A 124 9.30 -5.07 3.42
CA THR A 124 9.77 -3.76 2.96
C THR A 124 8.74 -3.03 2.11
N GLY A 125 8.00 -3.73 1.23
CA GLY A 125 6.91 -3.14 0.45
C GLY A 125 5.78 -2.60 1.35
N GLY A 126 5.39 -3.35 2.38
CA GLY A 126 4.39 -2.90 3.36
C GLY A 126 4.85 -1.69 4.17
N VAL A 127 6.10 -1.68 4.65
CA VAL A 127 6.65 -0.56 5.45
C VAL A 127 6.69 0.74 4.65
N VAL A 128 7.11 0.68 3.38
CA VAL A 128 7.21 1.86 2.51
C VAL A 128 5.84 2.52 2.30
N VAL A 129 4.76 1.74 2.27
CA VAL A 129 3.40 2.24 2.10
C VAL A 129 2.84 2.80 3.41
N VAL A 130 3.09 2.13 4.54
CA VAL A 130 2.50 2.52 5.84
C VAL A 130 3.22 3.69 6.51
N MET A 131 4.55 3.77 6.41
CA MET A 131 5.31 4.80 7.13
C MET A 131 4.88 6.24 6.79
N PRO A 132 4.71 6.63 5.51
CA PRO A 132 4.20 7.95 5.16
C PRO A 132 2.78 8.19 5.68
N LEU A 133 1.91 7.18 5.60
CA LEU A 133 0.52 7.27 6.07
C LEU A 133 0.44 7.48 7.58
N LEU A 134 1.29 6.80 8.34
CA LEU A 134 1.37 6.88 9.79
C LEU A 134 1.81 8.27 10.24
N ILE A 135 2.86 8.83 9.63
CA ILE A 135 3.33 10.17 9.97
C ILE A 135 2.28 11.23 9.61
N ASN A 136 1.60 11.07 8.48
CA ASN A 136 0.50 11.97 8.12
C ASN A 136 -0.67 11.91 9.12
N TYR A 137 -0.98 10.71 9.61
CA TYR A 137 -2.07 10.53 10.56
C TYR A 137 -1.73 11.13 11.93
N LEU A 138 -0.50 10.92 12.41
CA LEU A 138 -0.03 11.51 13.67
C LEU A 138 -0.04 13.04 13.60
N THR A 139 0.45 13.63 12.51
CA THR A 139 0.42 15.08 12.30
C THR A 139 -1.01 15.63 12.22
N ALA A 140 -1.91 14.93 11.52
CA ALA A 140 -3.32 15.30 11.47
C ALA A 140 -3.99 15.32 12.87
N ILE A 141 -3.74 14.33 13.72
CA ILE A 141 -4.29 14.29 15.09
C ILE A 141 -3.70 15.40 15.98
N THR A 142 -2.43 15.76 15.80
CA THR A 142 -1.80 16.81 16.61
C THR A 142 -2.30 18.21 16.28
N ILE A 143 -2.72 18.44 15.03
CA ILE A 143 -3.06 19.77 14.52
C ILE A 143 -4.58 20.01 14.55
N LEU A 144 -5.39 18.97 14.33
CA LEU A 144 -6.85 19.07 14.21
C LEU A 144 -7.56 18.27 15.30
N PRO A 145 -8.76 18.71 15.73
CA PRO A 145 -9.55 17.96 16.70
C PRO A 145 -10.02 16.61 16.13
N SER A 146 -9.95 15.57 16.96
CA SER A 146 -10.36 14.19 16.63
C SER A 146 -11.86 13.98 16.86
N LEU A 147 -12.69 14.73 16.14
CA LEU A 147 -14.15 14.65 16.27
C LEU A 147 -14.74 13.65 15.28
N VAL A 148 -15.69 12.84 15.74
CA VAL A 148 -16.52 11.94 14.91
C VAL A 148 -17.95 12.45 14.92
N TRP A 149 -18.51 12.66 13.73
CA TRP A 149 -19.92 12.98 13.51
C TRP A 149 -20.76 11.79 13.02
N PRO A 150 -22.05 11.71 13.39
CA PRO A 150 -22.85 10.51 13.17
C PRO A 150 -23.46 10.39 11.76
N VAL A 151 -23.51 11.46 10.95
CA VAL A 151 -24.25 11.46 9.68
C VAL A 151 -23.60 12.29 8.58
N GLY A 152 -23.44 11.70 7.39
CA GLY A 152 -23.27 12.41 6.11
C GLY A 152 -21.95 13.15 5.85
N VAL A 153 -21.08 13.31 6.85
CA VAL A 153 -19.85 14.13 6.72
C VAL A 153 -18.62 13.33 6.30
N PHE A 154 -18.54 12.05 6.69
CA PHE A 154 -17.42 11.20 6.33
C PHE A 154 -17.66 10.44 5.04
N ALA A 155 -16.59 10.28 4.25
CA ALA A 155 -16.65 9.54 3.00
C ALA A 155 -16.81 8.02 3.22
N SER A 156 -16.69 7.55 4.48
CA SER A 156 -16.98 6.18 4.87
C SER A 156 -18.48 5.90 4.80
N SER A 157 -18.90 5.18 3.76
CA SER A 157 -20.27 4.72 3.59
C SER A 157 -20.63 3.71 4.69
N PRO A 158 -21.91 3.56 5.07
CA PRO A 158 -22.35 2.44 5.92
C PRO A 158 -21.98 1.06 5.34
N LYS A 159 -21.69 0.97 4.04
CA LYS A 159 -21.19 -0.23 3.36
C LYS A 159 -19.68 -0.45 3.46
N SER A 160 -18.91 0.51 3.99
CA SER A 160 -17.48 0.35 4.24
C SER A 160 -17.22 -0.77 5.24
N ILE A 161 -16.13 -1.49 5.03
CA ILE A 161 -15.61 -2.47 6.00
C ILE A 161 -15.39 -1.77 7.33
N TRP A 162 -15.82 -2.42 8.41
CA TRP A 162 -15.66 -1.94 9.79
C TRP A 162 -16.26 -0.56 10.06
N SER A 163 -17.26 -0.11 9.27
CA SER A 163 -17.94 1.18 9.46
C SER A 163 -18.47 1.35 10.89
N ALA A 164 -19.02 0.29 11.50
CA ALA A 164 -19.46 0.30 12.89
C ALA A 164 -18.32 0.61 13.89
N ILE A 165 -17.11 0.11 13.63
CA ILE A 165 -15.93 0.35 14.48
C ILE A 165 -15.41 1.78 14.28
N PHE A 166 -15.54 2.36 13.08
CA PHE A 166 -15.19 3.75 12.84
C PHE A 166 -16.00 4.72 13.70
N TYR A 167 -17.31 4.49 13.84
CA TYR A 167 -18.18 5.36 14.63
C TYR A 167 -18.08 5.15 16.15
N THR A 168 -17.57 3.99 16.61
CA THR A 168 -17.36 3.72 18.05
C THR A 168 -15.93 4.01 18.51
N HIS A 169 -14.93 3.58 17.75
CA HIS A 169 -13.51 3.71 18.05
C HIS A 169 -12.69 4.05 16.78
N PRO A 170 -12.71 5.33 16.34
CA PRO A 170 -12.12 5.75 15.06
C PRO A 170 -10.61 5.49 14.98
N HIS A 171 -9.86 5.61 16.08
CA HIS A 171 -8.42 5.35 16.07
C HIS A 171 -8.07 3.88 15.83
N ILE A 172 -8.87 2.95 16.38
CA ILE A 172 -8.68 1.51 16.15
C ILE A 172 -8.93 1.19 14.69
N TYR A 173 -9.96 1.79 14.10
CA TYR A 173 -10.25 1.66 12.68
C TYR A 173 -9.05 2.09 11.81
N MET A 174 -8.42 3.23 12.11
CA MET A 174 -7.28 3.71 11.33
C MET A 174 -6.09 2.75 11.38
N ILE A 175 -5.79 2.17 12.55
CA ILE A 175 -4.72 1.18 12.69
C ILE A 175 -5.05 -0.08 11.89
N MET A 176 -6.28 -0.59 11.99
CA MET A 176 -6.72 -1.75 11.22
C MET A 176 -6.62 -1.50 9.70
N TYR A 177 -6.96 -0.29 9.26
CA TYR A 177 -6.84 0.12 7.87
C TYR A 177 -5.38 0.20 7.40
N MET A 178 -4.47 0.73 8.23
CA MET A 178 -3.03 0.73 7.93
C MET A 178 -2.46 -0.69 7.83
N ILE A 179 -2.90 -1.62 8.69
CA ILE A 179 -2.52 -3.03 8.62
C ILE A 179 -3.01 -3.66 7.31
N LEU A 180 -4.24 -3.34 6.89
CA LEU A 180 -4.78 -3.82 5.62
C LEU A 180 -3.96 -3.31 4.43
N LEU A 181 -3.60 -2.02 4.43
CA LEU A 181 -2.72 -1.42 3.41
C LEU A 181 -1.30 -2.01 3.45
N PHE A 182 -0.77 -2.35 4.62
CA PHE A 182 0.50 -3.04 4.76
C PHE A 182 0.50 -4.37 4.01
N VAL A 183 -0.54 -5.19 4.23
CA VAL A 183 -0.68 -6.50 3.59
C VAL A 183 -0.83 -6.34 2.08
N CYS A 184 -1.68 -5.44 1.63
CA CYS A 184 -1.88 -5.20 0.21
C CYS A 184 -0.62 -4.66 -0.48
N GLY A 185 0.06 -3.66 0.11
CA GLY A 185 1.31 -3.12 -0.41
C GLY A 185 2.42 -4.16 -0.46
N GLY A 186 2.54 -5.00 0.57
CA GLY A 186 3.47 -6.12 0.62
C GLY A 186 3.19 -7.16 -0.47
N LEU A 187 1.92 -7.53 -0.68
CA LEU A 187 1.53 -8.46 -1.76
C LEU A 187 1.75 -7.87 -3.16
N MET A 188 1.59 -6.56 -3.35
CA MET A 188 1.89 -5.93 -4.63
C MET A 188 3.38 -5.94 -4.94
N ALA A 189 4.24 -5.80 -3.92
CA ALA A 189 5.68 -5.92 -4.08
C ALA A 189 6.10 -7.33 -4.57
N THR A 190 5.33 -8.38 -4.24
CA THR A 190 5.64 -9.75 -4.70
C THR A 190 5.27 -9.99 -6.17
N ILE A 191 4.45 -9.15 -6.78
CA ILE A 191 4.27 -9.18 -8.25
C ILE A 191 5.58 -8.77 -8.95
N ALA A 192 6.32 -7.80 -8.38
CA ALA A 192 7.61 -7.38 -8.92
C ALA A 192 8.62 -8.55 -8.92
N LEU A 193 8.58 -9.39 -7.87
CA LEU A 193 9.37 -10.62 -7.77
C LEU A 193 9.10 -11.57 -8.94
N ILE A 194 7.84 -11.82 -9.25
CA ILE A 194 7.45 -12.72 -10.36
C ILE A 194 7.97 -12.18 -11.70
N VAL A 195 7.73 -10.90 -11.99
CA VAL A 195 8.08 -10.32 -13.29
C VAL A 195 9.59 -10.25 -13.49
N SER A 196 10.35 -10.02 -12.42
CA SER A 196 11.82 -10.00 -12.51
C SER A 196 12.46 -11.36 -12.78
N ASN A 197 11.75 -12.47 -12.53
CA ASN A 197 12.23 -13.79 -12.97
C ASN A 197 12.16 -13.92 -14.50
N ILE A 198 11.22 -13.21 -15.12
CA ILE A 198 10.98 -13.28 -16.56
C ILE A 198 11.82 -12.22 -17.30
N VAL A 199 12.04 -11.05 -16.69
CA VAL A 199 12.67 -9.90 -17.34
C VAL A 199 13.97 -9.49 -16.64
N ASN A 200 15.08 -9.44 -17.39
CA ASN A 200 16.40 -9.03 -16.89
C ASN A 200 16.58 -7.51 -16.69
N ASN A 201 15.55 -6.69 -16.96
CA ASN A 201 15.60 -5.23 -16.89
C ASN A 201 14.98 -4.69 -15.59
N ARG A 202 15.76 -3.89 -14.85
CA ARG A 202 15.39 -3.29 -13.56
C ARG A 202 14.18 -2.36 -13.65
N PHE A 203 14.13 -1.53 -14.68
CA PHE A 203 13.05 -0.55 -14.83
C PHE A 203 11.72 -1.25 -15.14
N VAL A 204 11.74 -2.29 -15.97
CA VAL A 204 10.54 -3.06 -16.34
C VAL A 204 9.98 -3.80 -15.12
N ALA A 205 10.84 -4.40 -14.29
CA ALA A 205 10.42 -5.09 -13.08
C ALA A 205 9.76 -4.14 -12.05
N ILE A 206 10.24 -2.89 -11.93
CA ILE A 206 9.64 -1.86 -11.06
C ILE A 206 8.29 -1.39 -11.59
N LEU A 207 8.18 -1.18 -12.91
CA LEU A 207 6.98 -0.64 -13.53
C LEU A 207 5.86 -1.67 -13.67
N ALA A 208 6.18 -2.96 -13.69
CA ALA A 208 5.18 -4.00 -13.95
C ALA A 208 4.03 -4.06 -12.92
N PRO A 209 4.26 -4.00 -11.58
CA PRO A 209 3.18 -3.93 -10.61
C PRO A 209 2.25 -2.73 -10.85
N TYR A 210 2.80 -1.59 -11.27
CA TYR A 210 2.03 -0.40 -11.60
C TYR A 210 1.18 -0.59 -12.85
N ILE A 211 1.78 -1.08 -13.93
CA ILE A 211 1.07 -1.31 -15.19
C ILE A 211 -0.07 -2.32 -14.99
N ILE A 212 0.20 -3.42 -14.28
CA ILE A 212 -0.80 -4.46 -13.98
C ILE A 212 -1.96 -3.89 -13.17
N THR A 213 -1.69 -3.03 -12.19
CA THR A 213 -2.71 -2.48 -11.31
C THR A 213 -3.54 -1.40 -11.99
N GLU A 214 -2.93 -0.56 -12.81
CA GLU A 214 -3.65 0.40 -13.66
C GLU A 214 -4.48 -0.28 -14.73
N PHE A 215 -3.95 -1.33 -15.37
CA PHE A 215 -4.70 -2.11 -16.34
C PHE A 215 -5.88 -2.85 -15.70
N ALA A 216 -5.67 -3.43 -14.52
CA ALA A 216 -6.75 -4.03 -13.73
C ALA A 216 -7.80 -2.98 -13.33
N ASN A 217 -7.38 -1.78 -12.91
CA ASN A 217 -8.30 -0.67 -12.63
C ASN A 217 -9.13 -0.29 -13.87
N ALA A 218 -8.52 -0.23 -15.07
CA ALA A 218 -9.22 0.12 -16.30
C ALA A 218 -10.28 -0.93 -16.66
N ILE A 219 -9.92 -2.22 -16.70
CA ILE A 219 -10.84 -3.31 -17.05
C ILE A 219 -11.99 -3.39 -16.03
N LEU A 220 -11.67 -3.34 -14.74
CA LEU A 220 -12.68 -3.47 -13.68
C LEU A 220 -13.64 -2.28 -13.64
N ARG A 221 -13.20 -1.09 -14.06
CA ARG A 221 -14.07 0.09 -14.22
C ARG A 221 -14.99 -0.02 -15.44
N MET A 222 -14.50 -0.58 -16.55
CA MET A 222 -15.29 -0.80 -17.77
C MET A 222 -16.37 -1.86 -17.60
N SER A 223 -16.20 -2.82 -16.69
CA SER A 223 -17.20 -3.86 -16.41
C SER A 223 -18.51 -3.28 -15.86
N ASP A 224 -19.68 -3.71 -16.39
CA ASP A 224 -21.00 -3.24 -15.95
C ASP A 224 -21.43 -3.73 -14.57
N LYS A 225 -20.89 -4.87 -14.12
CA LYS A 225 -21.27 -5.46 -12.84
C LYS A 225 -20.67 -4.64 -11.68
N LYS A 226 -21.53 -4.13 -10.79
CA LYS A 226 -21.15 -3.35 -9.60
C LYS A 226 -20.14 -4.06 -8.69
N TRP A 227 -20.23 -5.39 -8.56
CA TRP A 227 -19.30 -6.19 -7.76
C TRP A 227 -17.87 -6.21 -8.35
N LEU A 228 -17.74 -6.33 -9.68
CA LEU A 228 -16.46 -6.28 -10.39
C LEU A 228 -15.81 -4.89 -10.31
N ARG A 229 -16.61 -3.83 -10.43
CA ARG A 229 -16.15 -2.45 -10.16
C ARG A 229 -15.64 -2.28 -8.73
N GLY A 230 -16.08 -3.12 -7.79
CA GLY A 230 -15.68 -3.08 -6.40
C GLY A 230 -14.33 -3.72 -6.08
N ILE A 231 -13.78 -4.51 -7.01
CA ILE A 231 -12.47 -5.17 -6.88
C ILE A 231 -11.33 -4.25 -7.37
N ALA A 232 -11.66 -3.09 -7.95
CA ALA A 232 -10.66 -2.16 -8.48
C ALA A 232 -9.68 -1.71 -7.37
N PRO A 233 -8.35 -1.91 -7.53
CA PRO A 233 -7.34 -1.53 -6.53
C PRO A 233 -7.48 -0.08 -6.04
N THR A 234 -7.78 0.86 -6.95
CA THR A 234 -7.96 2.28 -6.59
C THR A 234 -9.17 2.54 -5.70
N LYS A 235 -10.21 1.70 -5.77
CA LYS A 235 -11.34 1.76 -4.86
C LYS A 235 -11.06 1.02 -3.57
N LEU A 236 -10.37 -0.12 -3.62
CA LEU A 236 -9.98 -0.90 -2.44
C LEU A 236 -8.94 -0.19 -1.55
N PHE A 237 -8.12 0.69 -2.11
CA PHE A 237 -7.17 1.48 -1.31
C PHE A 237 -7.74 2.80 -0.81
N ASN A 238 -9.01 3.11 -1.12
CA ASN A 238 -9.70 4.29 -0.63
C ASN A 238 -10.45 3.98 0.68
N MET A 239 -10.31 4.77 1.74
CA MET A 239 -11.13 4.58 2.95
C MET A 239 -12.62 4.90 2.70
N ALA A 240 -12.89 5.76 1.71
CA ALA A 240 -14.22 6.16 1.25
C ALA A 240 -14.96 5.05 0.46
N GLN A 241 -14.83 3.80 0.88
CA GLN A 241 -15.32 2.66 0.14
C GLN A 241 -16.84 2.51 0.22
N THR A 242 -17.40 1.99 -0.86
CA THR A 242 -18.82 1.60 -0.93
C THR A 242 -18.99 0.08 -1.07
N ASN A 243 -17.89 -0.67 -0.94
CA ASN A 243 -17.82 -2.09 -1.25
C ASN A 243 -17.81 -2.97 0.01
N THR A 244 -18.40 -4.15 -0.14
CA THR A 244 -18.51 -5.20 0.88
C THR A 244 -17.15 -5.84 1.19
N GLY A 245 -16.89 -6.24 2.44
CA GLY A 245 -15.65 -6.92 2.86
C GLY A 245 -15.18 -8.10 2.01
N ALA A 246 -16.10 -8.75 1.30
CA ALA A 246 -15.81 -9.80 0.34
C ALA A 246 -14.86 -9.36 -0.82
N SER A 247 -14.90 -8.11 -1.28
CA SER A 247 -14.03 -7.66 -2.38
C SER A 247 -12.55 -7.59 -1.99
N PHE A 248 -12.25 -7.27 -0.72
CA PHE A 248 -10.88 -7.32 -0.20
C PHE A 248 -10.37 -8.74 -0.02
N ILE A 249 -11.22 -9.65 0.48
CA ILE A 249 -10.85 -11.06 0.65
C ILE A 249 -10.50 -11.66 -0.70
N VAL A 250 -11.29 -11.38 -1.74
CA VAL A 250 -11.04 -11.84 -3.11
C VAL A 250 -9.74 -11.20 -3.66
N TYR A 251 -9.52 -9.91 -3.44
CA TYR A 251 -8.29 -9.24 -3.91
C TYR A 251 -7.03 -9.81 -3.25
N ILE A 252 -7.05 -9.98 -1.92
CA ILE A 252 -5.95 -10.57 -1.16
C ILE A 252 -5.73 -12.02 -1.61
N ALA A 253 -6.79 -12.81 -1.77
CA ALA A 253 -6.68 -14.20 -2.23
C ALA A 253 -6.06 -14.30 -3.62
N VAL A 254 -6.47 -13.47 -4.58
CA VAL A 254 -5.90 -13.42 -5.93
C VAL A 254 -4.42 -13.04 -5.89
N LEU A 255 -4.05 -12.02 -5.12
CA LEU A 255 -2.67 -11.59 -4.98
C LEU A 255 -1.79 -12.62 -4.26
N LEU A 256 -2.33 -13.35 -3.28
CA LEU A 256 -1.61 -14.38 -2.54
C LEU A 256 -1.40 -15.62 -3.42
N ILE A 257 -2.42 -16.02 -4.20
CA ILE A 257 -2.29 -17.09 -5.19
C ILE A 257 -1.26 -16.73 -6.24
N LEU A 258 -1.35 -15.54 -6.86
CA LEU A 258 -0.35 -15.09 -7.83
C LEU A 258 1.04 -14.98 -7.20
N GLY A 259 1.14 -14.29 -6.07
CA GLY A 259 2.38 -13.99 -5.34
C GLY A 259 3.13 -15.22 -4.87
N VAL A 260 2.44 -16.22 -4.29
CA VAL A 260 3.07 -17.42 -3.73
C VAL A 260 3.21 -18.50 -4.79
N VAL A 261 2.13 -18.85 -5.50
CA VAL A 261 2.13 -20.02 -6.39
C VAL A 261 3.02 -19.76 -7.61
N VAL A 262 2.90 -18.61 -8.26
CA VAL A 262 3.67 -18.31 -9.47
C VAL A 262 5.15 -18.05 -9.14
N TYR A 263 5.43 -17.41 -8.00
CA TYR A 263 6.81 -17.16 -7.59
C TYR A 263 7.57 -18.45 -7.23
N PHE A 264 6.98 -19.34 -6.43
CA PHE A 264 7.64 -20.60 -6.07
C PHE A 264 7.75 -21.53 -7.27
N ILE A 265 6.72 -21.63 -8.14
CA ILE A 265 6.81 -22.47 -9.35
C ILE A 265 7.84 -21.91 -10.34
N GLY A 266 7.85 -20.60 -10.59
CA GLY A 266 8.82 -19.97 -11.51
C GLY A 266 10.25 -19.98 -10.97
N GLY A 267 10.41 -19.72 -9.67
CA GLY A 267 11.71 -19.76 -9.00
C GLY A 267 12.28 -21.18 -8.88
N LEU A 268 11.45 -22.21 -8.77
CA LEU A 268 11.89 -23.60 -8.79
C LEU A 268 12.24 -24.06 -10.22
N LYS A 269 11.42 -23.70 -11.22
CA LYS A 269 11.62 -24.07 -12.64
C LYS A 269 12.79 -23.38 -13.34
N HIS A 270 13.18 -22.16 -12.95
CA HIS A 270 14.39 -21.55 -13.50
C HIS A 270 15.63 -22.27 -12.97
N GLU A 271 16.09 -23.27 -13.73
CA GLU A 271 17.42 -23.83 -13.60
C GLU A 271 18.44 -22.71 -13.80
N THR A 272 19.37 -22.62 -12.86
CA THR A 272 20.50 -21.68 -12.90
C THR A 272 21.33 -21.93 -14.15
N TYR A 273 21.43 -20.95 -15.04
CA TYR A 273 22.59 -20.79 -15.93
C TYR A 273 23.86 -20.59 -15.11
#